data_AF-A0A969KQQ9-F1
#
_entry.id   AF-A0A969KQQ9-F1
#
_cell.length_a   1.000
_cell.length_b   1.000
_cell.length_c   1.000
_cell.angle_alpha   90.00
_cell.angle_beta   90.00
_cell.angle_gamma   90.00
#
_symmetry.space_group_name_H-M   'P 1'
#
loop_
_entity.id
_entity.type
_entity.pdbx_description
1 polymer ?
#
loop_
_entity_poly.entity_id
_entity_poly.type
_entity_poly.pdbx_seq_one_letter_code
_entity_poly.pdbx_strand_id
1 'polypeptide(L)' 'AATLHLLAAIPNAWIYEYNQLLNPLRDDLLAEPLGFADGHLEAPTQPGLGITLQDDAFERYKLRP' A
#
# COMPACT_ATOMS: atom_id res chain seq x y z
N ALA A 1 2.03 1.72 -2.07
CA ALA A 1 2.83 2.89 -1.66
C ALA A 1 3.73 3.40 -2.79
N ALA A 2 4.80 2.69 -3.20
CA ALA A 2 5.78 3.21 -4.17
C ALA A 2 5.17 3.67 -5.53
N THR A 3 4.43 2.79 -6.21
CA THR A 3 3.76 3.15 -7.48
C THR A 3 2.72 4.26 -7.27
N LEU A 4 2.06 4.28 -6.11
CA LEU A 4 1.03 5.28 -5.81
C LEU A 4 1.64 6.67 -5.67
N HIS A 5 2.79 6.78 -4.99
CA HIS A 5 3.60 8.00 -4.95
C HIS A 5 4.02 8.48 -6.34
N LEU A 6 4.48 7.57 -7.19
CA LEU A 6 4.86 7.92 -8.56
C LEU A 6 3.68 8.48 -9.35
N LEU A 7 2.52 7.81 -9.30
CA LEU A 7 1.34 8.28 -10.03
C LEU A 7 0.81 9.61 -9.47
N ALA A 8 0.82 9.80 -8.14
CA ALA A 8 0.41 11.05 -7.51
C ALA A 8 1.27 12.26 -7.94
N ALA A 9 2.53 12.02 -8.34
CA ALA A 9 3.43 13.05 -8.84
C ALA A 9 3.28 13.33 -10.36
N ILE A 10 2.47 12.55 -11.08
CA ILE A 10 2.29 12.66 -12.54
C ILE A 10 0.90 13.25 -12.84
N PRO A 11 0.81 14.49 -13.35
CA PRO A 11 -0.48 15.17 -13.56
C PRO A 11 -1.44 14.47 -14.53
N ASN A 12 -0.92 13.60 -15.39
CA ASN A 12 -1.68 12.83 -16.37
C ASN A 12 -1.73 11.32 -16.05
N ALA A 13 -1.44 10.92 -14.81
CA ALA A 13 -1.73 9.57 -14.34
C ALA A 13 -3.24 9.35 -14.33
N TRP A 14 -3.67 8.19 -14.81
CA TRP A 14 -5.09 7.93 -15.09
C TRP A 14 -5.67 6.79 -14.25
N ILE A 15 -4.93 5.67 -14.12
CA ILE A 15 -5.39 4.47 -13.41
C ILE A 15 -4.26 3.92 -12.55
N TYR A 16 -4.63 3.41 -11.37
CA TYR A 16 -3.77 2.62 -10.50
C TYR A 16 -4.33 1.19 -10.41
N GLU A 17 -3.48 0.18 -10.58
CA GLU A 17 -3.87 -1.21 -10.39
C GLU A 17 -3.98 -1.54 -8.89
N TYR A 18 -5.19 -1.86 -8.43
CA TYR A 18 -5.45 -2.22 -7.04
C TYR A 18 -6.08 -3.61 -6.93
N ASN A 19 -5.26 -4.63 -6.66
CA ASN A 19 -5.71 -6.01 -6.50
C ASN A 19 -6.77 -6.12 -5.39
N GLN A 20 -7.97 -6.60 -5.75
CA GLN A 20 -9.12 -6.81 -4.87
C GLN A 20 -9.36 -8.26 -4.45
N LEU A 21 -8.54 -9.21 -4.94
CA LEU A 21 -8.58 -10.58 -4.45
C LEU A 21 -8.05 -10.64 -3.01
N LEU A 22 -8.38 -11.73 -2.31
CA LEU A 22 -7.88 -11.99 -0.96
C LEU A 22 -6.35 -11.89 -0.96
N ASN A 23 -5.81 -10.92 -0.23
CA ASN A 23 -4.39 -10.64 -0.23
C ASN A 23 -3.91 -10.22 1.17
N PRO A 24 -3.48 -11.18 1.99
CA PRO A 24 -3.00 -10.90 3.34
C PRO A 24 -1.80 -9.94 3.39
N LEU A 25 -1.01 -9.84 2.32
CA LEU A 25 0.09 -8.86 2.26
C LEU A 25 -0.39 -7.42 2.00
N ARG A 26 -1.59 -7.23 1.47
CA ARG A 26 -2.23 -5.91 1.35
C ARG A 26 -2.98 -5.56 2.63
N ASP A 27 -3.65 -6.54 3.21
CA ASP A 27 -4.63 -6.35 4.29
C ASP A 27 -3.98 -6.34 5.68
N ASP A 28 -2.96 -7.17 5.92
CA ASP A 28 -2.39 -7.37 7.26
C ASP A 28 -0.98 -6.76 7.42
N LEU A 29 -0.22 -6.59 6.33
CA LEU A 29 1.21 -6.27 6.41
C LEU A 29 1.49 -4.83 6.85
N LEU A 30 0.54 -3.92 6.67
CA LEU A 30 0.67 -2.52 7.05
C LEU A 30 -0.01 -2.29 8.41
N ALA A 31 0.64 -1.55 9.29
CA ALA A 31 0.06 -1.15 10.57
C ALA A 31 -1.21 -0.28 10.37
N GLU A 32 -1.20 0.53 9.31
CA GLU A 32 -2.35 1.31 8.86
C GLU A 32 -2.61 1.02 7.38
N PRO A 33 -3.85 0.64 6.99
CA PRO A 33 -4.18 0.39 5.59
C PRO A 33 -4.16 1.70 4.78
N LEU A 34 -3.90 1.59 3.48
CA LEU A 34 -4.02 2.73 2.57
C LEU A 34 -5.49 3.18 2.50
N GLY A 35 -5.72 4.49 2.57
CA GLY A 35 -7.05 5.07 2.39
C GLY A 35 -7.61 4.73 1.01
N PHE A 36 -8.84 4.23 0.96
CA PHE A 36 -9.58 3.99 -0.27
C PHE A 36 -10.99 4.57 -0.14
N ALA A 37 -11.29 5.60 -0.92
CA ALA A 37 -12.57 6.30 -0.90
C ALA A 37 -12.95 6.76 -2.31
N ASP A 38 -14.24 6.65 -2.66
CA ASP A 38 -14.79 7.14 -3.93
C ASP A 38 -14.03 6.66 -5.19
N GLY A 39 -13.53 5.42 -5.16
CA GLY A 39 -12.77 4.82 -6.26
C GLY A 39 -11.30 5.26 -6.36
N HIS A 40 -10.79 6.00 -5.38
CA HIS A 40 -9.43 6.52 -5.35
C HIS A 40 -8.64 5.98 -4.16
N LEU A 41 -7.32 5.86 -4.34
CA LEU A 41 -6.38 5.56 -3.27
C LEU A 41 -5.70 6.85 -2.79
N GLU A 42 -5.52 6.98 -1.49
CA GLU A 42 -4.77 8.09 -0.89
C GLU A 42 -3.29 7.75 -0.78
N ALA A 43 -2.44 8.60 -1.35
CA ALA A 43 -0.99 8.47 -1.22
C ALA A 43 -0.57 8.83 0.23
N PRO A 44 0.24 7.99 0.90
CA PRO A 44 0.70 8.30 2.25
C PRO A 44 1.53 9.59 2.31
N THR A 45 1.41 10.37 3.38
CA THR A 45 2.11 11.67 3.50
C THR A 45 3.36 11.63 4.39
N GLN A 46 3.56 10.52 5.13
CA GLN A 46 4.74 10.34 5.98
C GLN A 46 6.03 10.15 5.14
N PRO A 47 7.22 10.41 5.71
CA PRO A 47 8.48 10.31 4.97
C PRO A 47 8.73 8.94 4.31
N GLY A 48 9.49 8.96 3.20
CA GLY A 48 9.83 7.74 2.45
C GLY A 48 8.62 7.17 1.73
N LEU A 49 8.34 5.88 1.92
CA LEU A 49 7.12 5.25 1.39
C LEU A 49 5.85 5.67 2.18
N GLY A 50 6.04 6.28 3.35
CA GLY A 50 4.97 6.76 4.23
C GLY A 50 4.11 5.66 4.85
N ILE A 51 4.63 4.44 4.96
CA ILE A 51 3.95 3.28 5.56
C ILE A 51 4.79 2.68 6.68
N THR A 52 4.12 2.03 7.62
CA THR A 52 4.74 1.25 8.70
C THR A 52 4.32 -0.21 8.56
N LEU A 53 5.27 -1.13 8.70
CA LEU A 53 4.98 -2.56 8.67
C LEU A 53 4.40 -3.00 10.02
N GLN A 54 3.50 -3.97 9.95
CA GLN A 54 2.94 -4.65 11.11
C GLN A 54 3.84 -5.84 11.47
N ASP A 55 4.55 -5.74 12.59
CA ASP A 55 5.67 -6.65 12.93
C ASP A 55 5.27 -8.12 13.03
N ASP A 56 4.10 -8.43 13.60
CA ASP A 56 3.60 -9.81 13.72
C ASP A 56 3.19 -10.38 12.36
N ALA A 57 2.56 -9.59 11.49
CA ALA A 57 2.25 -9.97 10.12
C ALA A 57 3.52 -10.18 9.29
N PHE A 58 4.52 -9.31 9.46
CA PHE A 58 5.82 -9.43 8.80
C PHE A 58 6.50 -10.75 9.17
N GLU A 59 6.63 -11.06 10.47
CA GLU A 59 7.25 -12.30 10.92
C GLU A 59 6.43 -13.55 10.52
N ARG A 60 5.10 -13.45 10.48
CA ARG A 60 4.20 -14.53 10.03
C ARG A 60 4.38 -14.88 8.56
N TYR A 61 4.53 -13.88 7.69
CA TYR A 61 4.62 -14.08 6.23
C TYR A 61 6.05 -14.14 5.69
N LYS A 62 7.05 -13.98 6.56
CA LYS A 62 8.47 -14.08 6.23
C LYS A 62 8.81 -15.46 5.65
N LEU A 63 9.24 -15.49 4.39
CA LEU A 63 9.73 -16.71 3.76
C LEU A 63 11.02 -17.17 4.45
N ARG A 64 11.07 -18.46 4.82
CA ARG A 64 12.29 -19.12 5.29
C ARG A 64 12.76 -20.07 4.20
N PRO A 65 13.94 -19.83 3.60
CA PRO A 65 14.52 -20.70 2.59
C PRO A 65 14.97 -22.05 3.17
#